data_AF-A0A6L7SU13-F1
#
_entry.id   AF-A0A6L7SU13-F1
#
_cell.length_a   1.000
_cell.length_b   1.000
_cell.length_c   1.000
_cell.angle_alpha   90.00
_cell.angle_beta   90.00
_cell.angle_gamma   90.00
#
_symmetry.space_group_name_H-M   'P 1'
#
loop_
_entity.id
_entity.type
_entity.pdbx_description
1 polymer ?
#
loop_
_entity_poly.entity_id
_entity_poly.type
_entity_poly.pdbx_seq_one_letter_code
_entity_poly.pdbx_strand_id
1 'polypeptide(L)'
;MPWKRETPWHQGSVLNSRDFACIGLGEAKNRVSVAISHDCDITQEDLRVEPHVEFIIGRCIEEVDGNHTYAKNPRTLHFTIKHKTNNVHIELLAVEKIRISKDDLCGMKPDTDWHIGDDALWILQNWLATRYKRQSLPDALVKRLRPATELLQKLGKQHSHDVLGYWLDYEPFSMELPLDQPYEIWMYVVYNTDNKDAEIKAKKIAGSLKKKLQSLESDKILLQNCEVYSEEEFTLRDLRSNIHFRLDHISLNPKFSGPVVQ
;
A
#
# COMPACT_ATOMS: atom_id res chain seq x y z
N MET A 1 -11.10 13.22 -31.71
CA MET A 1 -9.77 13.35 -32.36
C MET A 1 -9.04 12.04 -32.13
N PRO A 2 -8.10 11.61 -32.99
CA PRO A 2 -7.31 10.41 -32.70
C PRO A 2 -6.45 10.63 -31.46
N TRP A 3 -6.31 9.62 -30.61
CA TRP A 3 -5.39 9.65 -29.48
C TRP A 3 -3.95 9.82 -30.00
N LYS A 4 -3.17 10.68 -29.34
CA LYS A 4 -1.80 10.99 -29.74
C LYS A 4 -0.87 10.81 -28.57
N ARG A 5 0.40 10.52 -28.87
CA ARG A 5 1.49 10.44 -27.89
C ARG A 5 1.65 11.73 -27.12
N GLU A 6 1.46 12.87 -27.79
CA GLU A 6 1.40 14.18 -27.17
C GLU A 6 0.04 14.36 -26.49
N THR A 7 -0.02 14.00 -25.21
CA THR A 7 -1.21 14.06 -24.37
C THR A 7 -0.89 14.77 -23.06
N PRO A 8 -1.80 15.59 -22.50
CA PRO A 8 -1.59 16.20 -21.18
C PRO A 8 -1.69 15.19 -20.03
N TRP A 9 -2.24 14.00 -20.30
CA TRP A 9 -2.43 12.93 -19.34
C TRP A 9 -1.11 12.23 -19.01
N HIS A 10 -0.92 11.94 -17.72
CA HIS A 10 0.18 11.16 -17.16
C HIS A 10 -0.31 10.43 -15.90
N GLN A 11 0.45 9.47 -15.40
CA GLN A 11 0.14 8.79 -14.16
C GLN A 11 0.07 9.80 -13.02
N GLY A 12 -1.02 9.77 -12.25
CA GLY A 12 -1.30 10.77 -11.23
C GLY A 12 -2.12 11.98 -11.70
N SER A 13 -2.39 12.12 -13.00
CA SER A 13 -3.35 13.12 -13.49
C SER A 13 -4.73 12.92 -12.86
N VAL A 14 -5.36 14.02 -12.42
CA VAL A 14 -6.72 13.97 -11.86
C VAL A 14 -7.74 14.32 -12.93
N LEU A 15 -8.82 13.56 -13.04
CA LEU A 15 -9.93 13.88 -13.94
C LEU A 15 -10.78 15.00 -13.36
N ASN A 16 -11.15 15.98 -14.20
CA ASN A 16 -12.00 17.08 -13.79
C ASN A 16 -13.42 16.58 -13.43
N SER A 17 -13.92 17.04 -12.28
CA SER A 17 -15.26 16.68 -11.78
C SER A 17 -16.40 16.94 -12.77
N ARG A 18 -16.26 17.94 -13.66
CA ARG A 18 -17.25 18.25 -14.70
C ARG A 18 -17.45 17.12 -15.70
N ASP A 19 -16.42 16.28 -15.88
CA ASP A 19 -16.40 15.20 -16.86
C ASP A 19 -16.86 13.86 -16.26
N PHE A 20 -17.15 13.79 -14.95
CA PHE A 20 -17.57 12.55 -14.27
C PHE A 20 -18.89 11.99 -14.81
N ALA A 21 -19.83 12.85 -15.19
CA ALA A 21 -21.09 12.43 -15.80
C ALA A 21 -20.87 11.75 -17.16
N CYS A 22 -19.92 12.25 -17.95
CA CYS A 22 -19.59 11.72 -19.28
C CYS A 22 -19.07 10.27 -19.23
N ILE A 23 -18.51 9.86 -18.10
CA ILE A 23 -17.92 8.52 -17.90
C ILE A 23 -18.72 7.66 -16.92
N GLY A 24 -19.95 8.06 -16.58
CA GLY A 24 -20.85 7.28 -15.74
C GLY A 24 -20.49 7.23 -14.26
N LEU A 25 -19.63 8.11 -13.75
CA LEU A 25 -19.31 8.18 -12.32
C LEU A 25 -20.40 8.85 -11.48
N GLY A 26 -21.38 9.53 -12.08
CA GLY A 26 -22.45 10.22 -11.34
C GLY A 26 -21.97 11.48 -10.61
N GLU A 27 -22.65 11.88 -9.54
CA GLU A 27 -22.35 13.14 -8.83
C GLU A 27 -20.94 13.17 -8.22
N ALA A 28 -20.26 14.30 -8.40
CA ALA A 28 -18.85 14.48 -8.06
C ALA A 28 -18.57 14.81 -6.58
N LYS A 29 -19.59 14.86 -5.71
CA LYS A 29 -19.40 15.37 -4.35
C LYS A 29 -18.33 14.57 -3.60
N ASN A 30 -17.26 15.25 -3.21
CA ASN A 30 -16.10 14.72 -2.50
C ASN A 30 -15.36 13.58 -3.23
N ARG A 31 -15.52 13.42 -4.55
CA ARG A 31 -14.82 12.38 -5.31
C ARG A 31 -13.61 12.94 -6.03
N VAL A 32 -12.57 12.12 -6.10
CA VAL A 32 -11.34 12.39 -6.85
C VAL A 32 -11.07 11.18 -7.73
N SER A 33 -10.66 11.39 -8.97
CA SER A 33 -10.34 10.29 -9.90
C SER A 33 -8.93 10.48 -10.40
N VAL A 34 -8.04 9.55 -10.09
CA VAL A 34 -6.60 9.65 -10.38
C VAL A 34 -6.22 8.63 -11.43
N ALA A 35 -5.54 9.04 -12.50
CA ALA A 35 -5.00 8.15 -13.52
C ALA A 35 -3.91 7.26 -12.93
N ILE A 36 -3.98 5.95 -13.15
CA ILE A 36 -3.06 4.96 -12.57
C ILE A 36 -2.33 4.12 -13.62
N SER A 37 -2.69 4.19 -14.90
CA SER A 37 -1.87 3.63 -15.98
C SER A 37 -0.49 4.30 -16.01
N HIS A 38 0.54 3.57 -16.44
CA HIS A 38 1.88 4.14 -16.61
C HIS A 38 1.91 5.12 -17.79
N ASP A 39 2.83 6.07 -17.76
CA ASP A 39 2.97 7.08 -18.83
C ASP A 39 3.20 6.45 -20.22
N CYS A 40 3.94 5.34 -20.30
CA CYS A 40 4.13 4.60 -21.55
C CYS A 40 2.82 4.03 -22.11
N ASP A 41 1.92 3.57 -21.24
CA ASP A 41 0.62 3.01 -21.60
C ASP A 41 -0.32 4.14 -22.00
N ILE A 42 -0.31 5.25 -21.25
CA ILE A 42 -1.09 6.45 -21.57
C ILE A 42 -0.67 7.02 -22.93
N THR A 43 0.63 7.13 -23.19
CA THR A 43 1.16 7.74 -24.44
C THR A 43 1.14 6.79 -25.64
N GLN A 44 0.79 5.50 -25.46
CA GLN A 44 0.64 4.54 -26.57
C GLN A 44 -0.48 4.97 -27.53
N GLU A 45 -0.16 5.06 -28.83
CA GLU A 45 -1.10 5.48 -29.88
C GLU A 45 -1.88 4.31 -30.48
N ASP A 46 -1.33 3.09 -30.46
CA ASP A 46 -2.04 1.92 -30.99
C ASP A 46 -3.14 1.48 -30.01
N LEU A 47 -4.38 1.90 -30.30
CA LEU A 47 -5.57 1.56 -29.52
C LEU A 47 -5.89 0.06 -29.52
N ARG A 48 -5.29 -0.75 -30.41
CA ARG A 48 -5.44 -2.22 -30.36
C ARG A 48 -4.55 -2.83 -29.28
N VAL A 49 -3.46 -2.16 -28.93
CA VAL A 49 -2.51 -2.59 -27.90
C VAL A 49 -2.96 -2.08 -26.53
N GLU A 50 -3.21 -0.77 -26.42
CA GLU A 50 -3.60 -0.13 -25.16
C GLU A 50 -4.76 0.85 -25.39
N PRO A 51 -6.02 0.38 -25.38
CA PRO A 51 -7.20 1.20 -25.70
C PRO A 51 -7.67 2.12 -24.56
N HIS A 52 -7.22 1.88 -23.34
CA HIS A 52 -7.80 2.49 -22.14
C HIS A 52 -6.74 3.18 -21.28
N VAL A 53 -7.20 4.09 -20.44
CA VAL A 53 -6.47 4.57 -19.27
C VAL A 53 -7.23 4.11 -18.04
N GLU A 54 -6.53 3.45 -17.11
CA GLU A 54 -7.09 3.07 -15.83
C GLU A 54 -7.10 4.27 -14.88
N PHE A 55 -8.21 4.47 -14.19
CA PHE A 55 -8.36 5.45 -13.12
C PHE A 55 -8.76 4.75 -11.83
N ILE A 56 -8.32 5.29 -10.70
CA ILE A 56 -8.82 4.93 -9.39
C ILE A 56 -9.66 6.04 -8.81
N ILE A 57 -10.83 5.66 -8.29
CA ILE A 57 -11.77 6.57 -7.68
C ILE A 57 -11.49 6.61 -6.18
N GLY A 58 -11.41 7.83 -5.68
CA GLY A 58 -11.16 8.15 -4.30
C GLY A 58 -12.20 9.11 -3.75
N ARG A 59 -12.16 9.27 -2.42
CA ARG A 59 -13.04 10.20 -1.70
C ARG A 59 -12.24 11.09 -0.77
N CYS A 60 -12.54 12.38 -0.74
CA CYS A 60 -11.92 13.29 0.23
C CYS A 60 -12.33 12.89 1.65
N ILE A 61 -11.36 12.86 2.55
CA ILE A 61 -11.52 12.54 3.98
C ILE A 61 -10.94 13.66 4.83
N GLU A 62 -11.45 13.79 6.07
CA GLU A 62 -10.96 14.80 7.01
C GLU A 62 -9.78 14.28 7.85
N GLU A 63 -9.76 12.98 8.15
CA GLU A 63 -8.78 12.36 9.03
C GLU A 63 -7.97 11.27 8.32
N VAL A 64 -6.67 11.19 8.63
CA VAL A 64 -5.76 10.18 8.11
C VAL A 64 -5.53 9.07 9.14
N ASP A 65 -5.80 7.82 8.77
CA ASP A 65 -5.37 6.65 9.56
C ASP A 65 -3.97 6.23 9.10
N GLY A 66 -2.99 6.31 9.99
CA GLY A 66 -1.61 5.93 9.71
C GLY A 66 -1.38 4.46 9.34
N ASN A 67 -2.36 3.58 9.56
CA ASN A 67 -2.33 2.20 9.07
C ASN A 67 -2.62 2.12 7.56
N HIS A 68 -3.22 3.16 6.98
CA HIS A 68 -3.55 3.24 5.57
C HIS A 68 -2.58 4.13 4.79
N THR A 69 -1.51 4.65 5.41
CA THR A 69 -0.47 5.42 4.70
C THR A 69 0.67 4.52 4.19
N TYR A 70 1.53 5.05 3.33
CA TYR A 70 2.75 4.38 2.80
C TYR A 70 2.51 2.95 2.32
N ALA A 71 1.35 2.72 1.70
CA ALA A 71 0.96 1.42 1.18
C ALA A 71 0.90 0.28 2.23
N LYS A 72 0.86 0.56 3.54
CA LYS A 72 0.83 -0.45 4.63
C LYS A 72 -0.38 -1.38 4.54
N ASN A 73 -1.50 -0.85 4.06
CA ASN A 73 -2.71 -1.60 3.77
C ASN A 73 -2.89 -1.74 2.23
N PRO A 74 -2.95 -2.96 1.68
CA PRO A 74 -3.10 -3.22 0.24
C PRO A 74 -4.53 -3.06 -0.31
N ARG A 75 -5.52 -2.80 0.55
CA ARG A 75 -6.93 -2.57 0.17
C ARG A 75 -7.31 -1.10 0.20
N THR A 76 -6.74 -0.36 1.13
CA THR A 76 -7.06 1.04 1.39
C THR A 76 -5.79 1.87 1.50
N LEU A 77 -5.73 3.00 0.79
CA LEU A 77 -4.66 3.99 0.92
C LEU A 77 -5.27 5.33 1.34
N HIS A 78 -4.79 5.90 2.45
CA HIS A 78 -5.00 7.30 2.77
C HIS A 78 -3.84 8.08 2.18
N PHE A 79 -4.18 8.98 1.27
CA PHE A 79 -3.25 9.59 0.35
C PHE A 79 -3.38 11.11 0.42
N THR A 80 -2.28 11.81 0.66
CA THR A 80 -2.28 13.28 0.78
C THR A 80 -1.71 13.88 -0.48
N ILE A 81 -2.50 14.70 -1.16
CA ILE A 81 -2.11 15.40 -2.39
C ILE A 81 -2.50 16.87 -2.30
N LYS A 82 -1.97 17.71 -3.20
CA LYS A 82 -2.30 19.13 -3.22
C LYS A 82 -3.51 19.38 -4.12
N HIS A 83 -4.42 20.21 -3.63
CA HIS A 83 -5.45 20.85 -4.44
C HIS A 83 -5.28 22.36 -4.27
N LYS A 84 -4.89 23.03 -5.36
CA LYS A 84 -4.37 24.40 -5.38
C LYS A 84 -3.18 24.51 -4.42
N THR A 85 -3.33 25.24 -3.33
CA THR A 85 -2.29 25.46 -2.31
C THR A 85 -2.48 24.57 -1.08
N ASN A 86 -3.59 23.85 -0.96
CA ASN A 86 -3.96 23.13 0.25
C ASN A 86 -3.67 21.64 0.11
N ASN A 87 -3.22 21.04 1.21
CA ASN A 87 -3.18 19.59 1.31
C ASN A 87 -4.61 19.06 1.48
N VAL A 88 -4.95 18.05 0.69
CA VAL A 88 -6.22 17.33 0.74
C VAL A 88 -5.92 15.86 0.95
N HIS A 89 -6.63 15.25 1.91
CA HIS A 89 -6.55 13.83 2.18
C HIS A 89 -7.63 13.11 1.38
N ILE A 90 -7.24 12.04 0.69
CA ILE A 90 -8.15 11.19 -0.07
C ILE A 90 -8.00 9.74 0.36
N GLU A 91 -9.12 9.02 0.49
CA GLU A 91 -9.14 7.58 0.61
C GLU A 91 -9.26 6.96 -0.78
N LEU A 92 -8.33 6.06 -1.11
CA LEU A 92 -8.38 5.23 -2.29
C LEU A 92 -8.67 3.78 -1.89
N LEU A 93 -9.63 3.15 -2.55
CA LEU A 93 -9.93 1.74 -2.37
C LEU A 93 -9.44 0.97 -3.60
N ALA A 94 -8.64 -0.08 -3.39
CA ALA A 94 -7.99 -0.82 -4.50
C ALA A 94 -8.98 -1.47 -5.48
N VAL A 95 -10.24 -1.61 -5.06
CA VAL A 95 -11.34 -2.17 -5.86
C VAL A 95 -12.10 -1.11 -6.66
N GLU A 96 -12.01 0.17 -6.31
CA GLU A 96 -12.73 1.26 -6.99
C GLU A 96 -11.94 1.76 -8.21
N LYS A 97 -11.73 0.88 -9.18
CA LYS A 97 -11.06 1.20 -10.45
C LYS A 97 -12.04 1.25 -11.60
N ILE A 98 -11.80 2.17 -12.53
CA ILE A 98 -12.51 2.23 -13.80
C ILE A 98 -11.52 2.26 -14.95
N ARG A 99 -12.01 1.92 -16.15
CA ARG A 99 -11.27 2.07 -17.40
C ARG A 99 -12.01 3.07 -18.25
N ILE A 100 -11.32 4.09 -18.70
CA ILE A 100 -11.86 5.10 -19.62
C ILE A 100 -11.20 4.85 -20.98
N SER A 101 -11.99 4.79 -22.04
CA SER A 101 -11.44 4.65 -23.39
C SER A 101 -10.63 5.91 -23.75
N LYS A 102 -9.54 5.73 -24.49
CA LYS A 102 -8.76 6.87 -25.00
C LYS A 102 -9.57 7.76 -25.93
N ASP A 103 -10.57 7.20 -26.62
CA ASP A 103 -11.49 7.97 -27.46
C ASP A 103 -12.34 8.96 -26.63
N ASP A 104 -12.92 8.50 -25.51
CA ASP A 104 -13.67 9.36 -24.59
C ASP A 104 -12.75 10.41 -23.95
N LEU A 105 -11.54 10.00 -23.58
CA LEU A 105 -10.57 10.83 -22.88
C LEU A 105 -9.94 11.92 -23.78
N CYS A 106 -9.94 11.73 -25.10
CA CYS A 106 -9.34 12.66 -26.06
C CYS A 106 -9.97 14.06 -26.03
N GLY A 107 -11.24 14.18 -25.61
CA GLY A 107 -11.94 15.45 -25.42
C GLY A 107 -11.74 16.09 -24.03
N MET A 108 -11.17 15.34 -23.08
CA MET A 108 -11.04 15.72 -21.68
C MET A 108 -9.61 16.19 -21.39
N LYS A 109 -9.47 16.98 -20.32
CA LYS A 109 -8.17 17.44 -19.83
C LYS A 109 -8.02 17.12 -18.35
N PRO A 110 -6.79 16.84 -17.89
CA PRO A 110 -6.50 16.77 -16.47
C PRO A 110 -6.92 18.06 -15.76
N ASP A 111 -7.36 17.92 -14.52
CA ASP A 111 -7.59 19.03 -13.62
C ASP A 111 -6.26 19.54 -13.08
N THR A 112 -5.87 20.73 -13.52
CA THR A 112 -4.59 21.35 -13.16
C THR A 112 -4.58 21.94 -11.75
N ASP A 113 -5.73 22.02 -11.08
CA ASP A 113 -5.78 22.43 -9.68
C ASP A 113 -5.25 21.31 -8.77
N TRP A 114 -5.22 20.06 -9.23
CA TRP A 114 -4.65 18.95 -8.47
C TRP A 114 -3.19 18.71 -8.82
N HIS A 115 -2.39 18.45 -7.79
CA HIS A 115 -0.98 18.15 -7.94
C HIS A 115 -0.56 17.00 -7.03
N ILE A 116 0.00 15.97 -7.66
CA ILE A 116 0.63 14.83 -7.01
C ILE A 116 2.14 15.01 -7.17
N GLY A 117 2.86 15.22 -6.06
CA GLY A 117 4.31 15.29 -6.08
C GLY A 117 4.97 13.91 -6.19
N ASP A 118 6.27 13.87 -6.43
CA ASP A 118 7.03 12.64 -6.70
C ASP A 118 6.90 11.59 -5.58
N ASP A 119 7.03 12.00 -4.31
CA ASP A 119 6.90 11.09 -3.16
C ASP A 119 5.49 10.46 -3.10
N ALA A 120 4.47 11.27 -3.36
CA ALA A 120 3.09 10.82 -3.37
C ALA A 120 2.85 9.85 -4.55
N LEU A 121 3.36 10.17 -5.74
CA LEU A 121 3.28 9.29 -6.89
C LEU A 121 3.97 7.94 -6.63
N TRP A 122 5.14 7.95 -5.98
CA TRP A 122 5.85 6.74 -5.57
C TRP A 122 5.05 5.90 -4.58
N ILE A 123 4.41 6.52 -3.58
CA ILE A 123 3.50 5.83 -2.64
C ILE A 123 2.34 5.17 -3.40
N LEU A 124 1.72 5.90 -4.34
CA LEU A 124 0.61 5.39 -5.16
C LEU A 124 1.05 4.18 -5.99
N GLN A 125 2.18 4.26 -6.68
CA GLN A 125 2.75 3.17 -7.47
C GLN A 125 3.04 1.94 -6.61
N ASN A 126 3.70 2.13 -5.46
CA ASN A 126 3.97 1.06 -4.52
C ASN A 126 2.69 0.41 -4.01
N TRP A 127 1.70 1.22 -3.64
CA TRP A 127 0.40 0.74 -3.21
C TRP A 127 -0.31 -0.10 -4.27
N LEU A 128 -0.33 0.36 -5.53
CA LEU A 128 -0.88 -0.41 -6.65
C LEU A 128 -0.16 -1.76 -6.81
N ALA A 129 1.16 -1.77 -6.66
CA ALA A 129 1.97 -2.98 -6.75
C ALA A 129 1.76 -3.95 -5.57
N THR A 130 1.35 -3.47 -4.40
CA THR A 130 1.19 -4.33 -3.20
C THR A 130 0.25 -5.49 -3.43
N ARG A 131 -0.77 -5.33 -4.28
CA ARG A 131 -1.75 -6.38 -4.56
C ARG A 131 -1.15 -7.59 -5.28
N TYR A 132 -0.12 -7.37 -6.09
CA TYR A 132 0.56 -8.43 -6.83
C TYR A 132 1.70 -9.06 -6.03
N LYS A 133 2.17 -8.40 -4.97
CA LYS A 133 3.23 -8.87 -4.07
C LYS A 133 2.69 -9.46 -2.76
N ARG A 134 1.38 -9.77 -2.67
CA ARG A 134 0.78 -10.33 -1.45
C ARG A 134 1.22 -11.79 -1.30
N GLN A 135 2.20 -12.01 -0.44
CA GLN A 135 2.50 -13.35 0.05
C GLN A 135 1.50 -13.72 1.15
N SER A 136 1.01 -14.94 1.11
CA SER A 136 0.16 -15.50 2.16
C SER A 136 1.02 -16.09 3.26
N LEU A 137 0.74 -15.71 4.50
CA LEU A 137 1.31 -16.35 5.67
C LEU A 137 0.49 -17.61 6.01
N PRO A 138 1.10 -18.65 6.60
CA PRO A 138 0.39 -19.79 7.18
C PRO A 138 -0.69 -19.34 8.17
N ASP A 139 -1.81 -20.06 8.20
CA ASP A 139 -2.99 -19.72 9.01
C ASP A 139 -2.68 -19.77 10.49
N ALA A 140 -1.93 -20.78 10.93
CA ALA A 140 -1.43 -20.89 12.30
C ALA A 140 -0.55 -19.69 12.66
N LEU A 141 0.35 -19.26 11.77
CA LEU A 141 1.22 -18.11 12.01
C LEU A 141 0.41 -16.82 12.15
N VAL A 142 -0.55 -16.57 11.25
CA VAL A 142 -1.45 -15.40 11.33
C VAL A 142 -2.22 -15.39 12.65
N LYS A 143 -2.77 -16.54 13.07
CA LYS A 143 -3.51 -16.65 14.35
C LYS A 143 -2.62 -16.33 15.55
N ARG A 144 -1.38 -16.82 15.54
CA ARG A 144 -0.42 -16.61 16.64
C ARG A 144 0.12 -15.17 16.67
N LEU A 145 0.27 -14.52 15.51
CA LEU A 145 0.69 -13.13 15.40
C LEU A 145 -0.42 -12.10 15.64
N ARG A 146 -1.69 -12.52 15.69
CA ARG A 146 -2.84 -11.60 15.89
C ARG A 146 -2.65 -10.60 17.02
N PRO A 147 -2.17 -10.98 18.23
CA PRO A 147 -1.98 -10.00 19.32
C PRO A 147 -0.90 -8.95 19.02
N ALA A 148 0.10 -9.30 18.20
CA ALA A 148 1.10 -8.35 17.70
C ALA A 148 0.53 -7.45 16.60
N THR A 149 -0.28 -8.00 15.70
CA THR A 149 -1.01 -7.23 14.68
C THR A 149 -1.93 -6.18 15.31
N GLU A 150 -2.71 -6.55 16.33
CA GLU A 150 -3.61 -5.63 17.05
C GLU A 150 -2.83 -4.50 17.75
N LEU A 151 -1.67 -4.82 18.33
CA LEU A 151 -0.78 -3.82 18.91
C LEU A 151 -0.27 -2.84 17.85
N LEU A 152 0.24 -3.35 16.72
CA LEU A 152 0.75 -2.51 15.64
C LEU A 152 -0.35 -1.65 15.01
N GLN A 153 -1.56 -2.17 14.82
CA GLN A 153 -2.70 -1.37 14.37
C GLN A 153 -3.01 -0.21 15.32
N LYS A 154 -2.92 -0.44 16.64
CA LYS A 154 -3.12 0.62 17.64
C LYS A 154 -2.01 1.67 17.60
N LEU A 155 -0.75 1.25 17.45
CA LEU A 155 0.40 2.15 17.41
C LEU A 155 0.50 2.92 16.08
N GLY A 156 0.17 2.26 14.97
CA GLY A 156 0.26 2.80 13.61
C GLY A 156 -0.69 3.97 13.35
N LYS A 157 -1.85 4.02 14.03
CA LYS A 157 -2.78 5.16 13.96
C LYS A 157 -2.13 6.49 14.32
N GLN A 158 -1.15 6.49 15.24
CA GLN A 158 -0.57 7.70 15.81
C GLN A 158 0.73 8.16 15.10
N HIS A 159 1.30 7.35 14.22
CA HIS A 159 2.67 7.52 13.69
C HIS A 159 2.74 7.34 12.16
N SER A 160 1.77 7.93 11.45
CA SER A 160 1.53 7.69 10.02
C SER A 160 2.73 7.93 9.10
N HIS A 161 3.59 8.91 9.42
CA HIS A 161 4.68 9.39 8.55
C HIS A 161 6.09 8.96 8.96
N ASP A 162 6.25 8.33 10.11
CA ASP A 162 7.57 8.03 10.65
C ASP A 162 8.03 6.61 10.31
N VAL A 163 7.09 5.66 10.33
CA VAL A 163 7.36 4.24 10.02
C VAL A 163 6.84 3.94 8.64
N LEU A 164 7.71 3.41 7.77
CA LEU A 164 7.37 3.02 6.41
C LEU A 164 6.61 1.68 6.38
N GLY A 165 7.02 0.74 7.24
CA GLY A 165 6.37 -0.56 7.32
C GLY A 165 7.05 -1.52 8.29
N TYR A 166 6.59 -2.77 8.22
CA TYR A 166 7.08 -3.87 9.03
C TYR A 166 7.43 -5.04 8.11
N TRP A 167 8.55 -5.69 8.37
CA TRP A 167 8.98 -6.89 7.65
C TRP A 167 9.12 -8.05 8.62
N LEU A 168 8.79 -9.24 8.13
CA LEU A 168 8.77 -10.50 8.86
C LEU A 168 9.56 -11.55 8.06
N ASP A 169 10.49 -12.21 8.73
CA ASP A 169 11.00 -13.51 8.33
C ASP A 169 10.50 -14.57 9.32
N TYR A 170 10.34 -15.80 8.85
CA TYR A 170 9.97 -16.91 9.72
C TYR A 170 10.42 -18.26 9.18
N GLU A 171 10.70 -19.16 10.11
CA GLU A 171 11.06 -20.55 9.83
C GLU A 171 10.15 -21.54 10.59
N PRO A 172 9.80 -22.69 9.99
CA PRO A 172 10.01 -23.05 8.59
C PRO A 172 9.17 -22.21 7.61
N PHE A 173 9.82 -21.71 6.55
CA PHE A 173 9.18 -20.82 5.59
C PHE A 173 8.02 -21.50 4.81
N SER A 174 6.88 -20.80 4.67
CA SER A 174 5.67 -21.23 3.96
C SER A 174 5.05 -22.56 4.44
N MET A 175 5.42 -23.06 5.62
CA MET A 175 4.87 -24.30 6.16
C MET A 175 3.79 -24.03 7.20
N GLU A 176 2.67 -24.75 7.14
CA GLU A 176 1.65 -24.75 8.19
C GLU A 176 2.11 -25.66 9.34
N LEU A 177 2.27 -25.09 10.53
CA LEU A 177 2.72 -25.84 11.70
C LEU A 177 1.55 -26.24 12.61
N PRO A 178 1.58 -27.47 13.17
CA PRO A 178 0.70 -27.90 14.24
C PRO A 178 0.76 -26.98 15.48
N LEU A 179 -0.27 -27.01 16.31
CA LEU A 179 -0.43 -26.11 17.47
C LEU A 179 0.66 -26.23 18.54
N ASP A 180 1.42 -27.31 18.56
CA ASP A 180 2.47 -27.62 19.53
C ASP A 180 3.88 -27.27 19.04
N GLN A 181 4.05 -26.95 17.76
CA GLN A 181 5.33 -26.56 17.18
C GLN A 181 5.40 -25.04 16.99
N PRO A 182 6.42 -24.35 17.53
CA PRO A 182 6.55 -22.91 17.37
C PRO A 182 7.14 -22.52 16.01
N TYR A 183 6.79 -21.32 15.54
CA TYR A 183 7.54 -20.66 14.46
C TYR A 183 8.69 -19.87 15.04
N GLU A 184 9.86 -19.90 14.42
CA GLU A 184 10.90 -18.91 14.67
C GLU A 184 10.61 -17.67 13.83
N ILE A 185 10.71 -16.46 14.40
CA ILE A 185 10.42 -15.22 13.68
C ILE A 185 11.49 -14.14 13.89
N TRP A 186 11.69 -13.35 12.85
CA TRP A 186 12.45 -12.10 12.87
C TRP A 186 11.55 -10.96 12.42
N MET A 187 11.49 -9.89 13.21
CA MET A 187 10.70 -8.71 12.91
C MET A 187 11.59 -7.50 12.68
N TYR A 188 11.25 -6.70 11.67
CA TYR A 188 11.98 -5.50 11.31
C TYR A 188 11.01 -4.33 11.20
N VAL A 189 11.33 -3.22 11.85
CA VAL A 189 10.58 -1.96 11.74
C VAL A 189 11.42 -0.99 10.92
N VAL A 190 10.94 -0.58 9.75
CA VAL A 190 11.67 0.34 8.87
C VAL A 190 11.05 1.73 8.93
N TYR A 191 11.89 2.74 9.12
CA TYR A 191 11.49 4.15 9.29
C TYR A 191 12.15 5.05 8.24
N ASN A 192 11.54 6.20 7.97
CA ASN A 192 12.08 7.17 7.00
C ASN A 192 13.15 8.07 7.63
N THR A 193 14.11 8.52 6.84
CA THR A 193 15.16 9.43 7.35
C THR A 193 14.77 10.91 7.27
N ASP A 194 13.63 11.22 6.64
CA ASP A 194 13.10 12.59 6.52
C ASP A 194 12.75 13.24 7.86
N ASN A 195 12.32 12.46 8.85
CA ASN A 195 11.94 12.96 10.17
C ASN A 195 12.95 12.56 11.24
N LYS A 196 13.53 13.55 11.92
CA LYS A 196 14.50 13.36 13.01
C LYS A 196 13.98 12.51 14.17
N ASP A 197 12.67 12.53 14.43
CA ASP A 197 12.07 11.75 15.51
C ASP A 197 11.64 10.34 15.08
N ALA A 198 11.76 9.99 13.79
CA ALA A 198 11.25 8.72 13.26
C ALA A 198 11.95 7.52 13.88
N GLU A 199 13.27 7.59 14.06
CA GLU A 199 14.05 6.54 14.70
C GLU A 199 13.58 6.27 16.13
N ILE A 200 13.35 7.33 16.92
CA ILE A 200 12.91 7.22 18.32
C ILE A 200 11.54 6.54 18.39
N LYS A 201 10.62 6.94 17.49
CA LYS A 201 9.28 6.35 17.41
C LYS A 201 9.33 4.89 16.95
N ALA A 202 10.16 4.58 15.95
CA ALA A 202 10.36 3.22 15.46
C ALA A 202 10.94 2.31 16.55
N LYS A 203 11.94 2.79 17.32
CA LYS A 203 12.49 2.11 18.51
C LYS A 203 11.43 1.87 19.59
N LYS A 204 10.54 2.83 19.82
CA LYS A 204 9.43 2.65 20.78
C LYS A 204 8.43 1.59 20.30
N ILE A 205 8.10 1.58 19.01
CA ILE A 205 7.22 0.57 18.41
C ILE A 205 7.87 -0.81 18.49
N ALA A 206 9.13 -0.94 18.06
CA ALA A 206 9.89 -2.19 18.14
C ALA A 206 10.02 -2.70 19.58
N GLY A 207 10.28 -1.81 20.56
CA GLY A 207 10.34 -2.19 21.97
C GLY A 207 8.99 -2.71 22.52
N SER A 208 7.88 -2.10 22.09
CA SER A 208 6.53 -2.56 22.45
C SER A 208 6.19 -3.89 21.79
N LEU A 209 6.54 -4.04 20.50
CA LEU A 209 6.36 -5.24 19.72
C LEU A 209 7.18 -6.41 20.28
N LYS A 210 8.46 -6.19 20.58
CA LYS A 210 9.37 -7.16 21.20
C LYS A 210 8.79 -7.68 22.51
N LYS A 211 8.38 -6.80 23.43
CA LYS A 211 7.75 -7.20 24.70
C LYS A 211 6.49 -8.04 24.46
N LYS A 212 5.67 -7.65 23.47
CA LYS A 212 4.45 -8.38 23.14
C LYS A 212 4.74 -9.76 22.58
N LEU A 213 5.67 -9.88 21.64
CA LEU A 213 6.07 -11.16 21.05
C LEU A 213 6.78 -12.07 22.07
N GLN A 214 7.63 -11.51 22.93
CA GLN A 214 8.25 -12.26 24.04
C GLN A 214 7.20 -12.82 25.02
N SER A 215 6.13 -12.06 25.29
CA SER A 215 5.02 -12.59 26.11
C SER A 215 4.24 -13.74 25.45
N LEU A 216 4.46 -13.98 24.16
CA LEU A 216 3.87 -15.08 23.39
C LEU A 216 4.87 -16.24 23.19
N GLU A 217 6.09 -16.16 23.74
CA GLU A 217 7.13 -17.19 23.55
C GLU A 217 6.73 -18.56 24.12
N SER A 218 5.97 -18.57 25.22
CA SER A 218 5.37 -19.79 25.76
C SER A 218 4.22 -20.35 24.90
N ASP A 219 3.71 -19.54 23.97
CA ASP A 219 2.46 -19.76 23.23
C ASP A 219 2.66 -19.83 21.71
N LYS A 220 3.76 -20.45 21.27
CA LYS A 220 3.95 -21.03 19.91
C LYS A 220 4.60 -20.11 18.86
N ILE A 221 5.33 -19.08 19.28
CA ILE A 221 6.24 -18.30 18.43
C ILE A 221 7.53 -18.08 19.22
N LEU A 222 8.70 -18.28 18.61
CA LEU A 222 10.00 -17.95 19.19
C LEU A 222 10.54 -16.69 18.49
N LEU A 223 10.58 -15.57 19.23
CA LEU A 223 11.14 -14.33 18.69
C LEU A 223 12.66 -14.42 18.69
N GLN A 224 13.26 -14.55 17.51
CA GLN A 224 14.70 -14.55 17.36
C GLN A 224 15.24 -13.12 17.37
N ASN A 225 14.58 -12.21 16.66
CA ASN A 225 14.99 -10.81 16.63
C ASN A 225 13.83 -9.82 16.40
N CYS A 226 14.01 -8.60 16.89
CA CYS A 226 13.12 -7.47 16.61
C CYS A 226 13.96 -6.19 16.49
N GLU A 227 14.31 -5.81 15.27
CA GLU A 227 15.24 -4.72 14.97
C GLU A 227 14.57 -3.53 14.29
N VAL A 228 15.29 -2.41 14.31
CA VAL A 228 14.87 -1.16 13.69
C VAL A 228 15.93 -0.77 12.67
N TYR A 229 15.49 -0.46 11.46
CA TYR A 229 16.35 -0.05 10.36
C TYR A 229 15.87 1.27 9.78
N SER A 230 16.80 2.16 9.42
CA SER A 230 16.47 3.25 8.51
C SER A 230 16.24 2.70 7.10
N GLU A 231 15.51 3.44 6.26
CA GLU A 231 15.36 3.07 4.84
C GLU A 231 16.68 3.05 4.07
N GLU A 232 17.70 3.76 4.55
CA GLU A 232 19.05 3.78 3.98
C GLU A 232 19.86 2.51 4.31
N GLU A 233 19.54 1.85 5.42
CA GLU A 233 20.24 0.64 5.89
C GLU A 233 19.50 -0.65 5.54
N PHE A 234 18.18 -0.59 5.31
CA PHE A 234 17.38 -1.77 4.94
C PHE A 234 17.62 -2.16 3.48
N THR A 235 18.48 -3.16 3.27
CA THR A 235 19.05 -3.43 1.95
C THR A 235 18.05 -4.08 0.98
N LEU A 236 18.39 -4.06 -0.31
CA LEU A 236 17.64 -4.82 -1.32
C LEU A 236 17.60 -6.32 -1.01
N ARG A 237 18.64 -6.86 -0.35
CA ARG A 237 18.64 -8.27 0.07
C ARG A 237 17.58 -8.51 1.13
N ASP A 238 17.50 -7.63 2.13
CA ASP A 238 16.52 -7.72 3.21
C ASP A 238 15.09 -7.63 2.66
N LEU A 239 14.82 -6.73 1.71
CA LEU A 239 13.53 -6.64 1.02
C LEU A 239 13.13 -7.92 0.28
N ARG A 240 14.09 -8.72 -0.20
CA ARG A 240 13.83 -9.95 -0.97
C ARG A 240 13.73 -11.19 -0.10
N SER A 241 14.43 -11.23 1.03
CA SER A 241 14.39 -12.35 1.98
C SER A 241 13.24 -12.24 2.97
N ASN A 242 12.67 -11.05 3.16
CA ASN A 242 11.61 -10.83 4.13
C ASN A 242 10.24 -10.59 3.47
N ILE A 243 9.19 -10.97 4.19
CA ILE A 243 7.81 -10.67 3.82
C ILE A 243 7.43 -9.31 4.40
N HIS A 244 6.85 -8.42 3.60
CA HIS A 244 6.23 -7.22 4.15
C HIS A 244 5.00 -7.62 5.00
N PHE A 245 5.10 -7.45 6.31
CA PHE A 245 4.07 -7.76 7.28
C PHE A 245 2.95 -6.71 7.26
N ARG A 246 1.83 -7.08 6.64
CA ARG A 246 0.64 -6.24 6.45
C ARG A 246 -0.31 -6.39 7.63
N LEU A 247 -0.83 -5.25 8.10
CA LEU A 247 -1.76 -5.24 9.23
C LEU A 247 -3.15 -5.81 8.90
N ASP A 248 -3.41 -6.13 7.63
CA ASP A 248 -4.68 -6.66 7.12
C ASP A 248 -4.58 -8.13 6.66
N HIS A 249 -3.52 -8.87 7.03
CA HIS A 249 -3.31 -10.24 6.61
C HIS A 249 -4.56 -11.10 6.87
N ILE A 250 -5.12 -11.65 5.79
CA ILE A 250 -6.19 -12.66 5.84
C ILE A 250 -5.54 -14.00 5.54
N SER A 251 -5.72 -14.95 6.45
CA SER A 251 -5.43 -16.38 6.29
C SER A 251 -6.08 -16.94 5.02
N LEU A 252 -5.31 -17.64 4.16
CA LEU A 252 -5.86 -18.38 3.02
C LEU A 252 -6.35 -19.74 3.53
N ASN A 253 -7.65 -20.01 3.37
CA ASN A 253 -8.20 -21.33 3.69
C ASN A 253 -7.43 -22.42 2.91
N PRO A 254 -6.74 -23.36 3.59
CA PRO A 254 -5.74 -24.25 2.98
C PRO A 254 -6.29 -25.28 2.00
N LYS A 255 -7.60 -25.28 1.71
CA LYS A 255 -8.20 -26.21 0.73
C LYS A 255 -7.84 -25.91 -0.73
N PHE A 256 -7.20 -24.79 -1.02
CA PHE A 256 -6.81 -24.44 -2.39
C PHE A 256 -5.44 -23.74 -2.40
N SER A 257 -4.35 -24.49 -2.28
CA SER A 257 -3.02 -24.01 -2.68
C SER A 257 -2.93 -24.08 -4.21
N GLY A 258 -2.95 -22.90 -4.86
CA GLY A 258 -2.45 -22.76 -6.22
C GLY A 258 -0.93 -23.00 -6.25
N PRO A 259 -0.34 -23.24 -7.43
CA PRO A 259 1.08 -23.54 -7.53
C PRO A 259 1.93 -22.38 -6.99
N VAL A 260 2.84 -22.71 -6.07
CA VAL A 260 3.96 -21.85 -5.69
C VAL A 260 4.89 -21.81 -6.89
N VAL A 261 5.05 -20.63 -7.50
CA VAL A 261 6.07 -20.45 -8.55
C VAL A 261 7.43 -20.47 -7.85
N GLN A 262 8.23 -21.50 -8.18
CA GLN A 262 9.63 -21.64 -7.79
C GLN A 262 10.51 -20.60 -8.50
#